data_AF-A0A955CDU3-F1
#
_entry.id   AF-A0A955CDU3-F1
#
_cell.length_a   1.000
_cell.length_b   1.000
_cell.length_c   1.000
_cell.angle_alpha   90.00
_cell.angle_beta   90.00
_cell.angle_gamma   90.00
#
_symmetry.space_group_name_H-M   'P 1'
#
loop_
_entity.id
_entity.type
_entity.pdbx_description
1 polymer ?
#
loop_
_entity_poly.entity_id
_entity_poly.type
_entity_poly.pdbx_seq_one_letter_code
_entity_poly.pdbx_strand_id
1 'polypeptide(L)'
;MSNDSRSATAPLYSPAPGEAQLTLRAVLAGCLVGSVVSCTNIYIGLKIGWSFGASIVAAVLSFAVFAAAGRRLSVLETNIAQTAGSAAGYMSSAAGLLAPIPALQMSGYEFTWQTLMLWAYSVGFLGVFFAVPLRRQMVLVEQLRFPTGTATAETVMAMQSGAGDAMLKAKALVFAALGAFAFALLAHFYPKLEAPPLHEITQIGFLITAANWGFTIALGPALYGAGFLIGPRVVLSLVLGAVIGWGVLAYQVQSQGWAPGKLMDFKTGPRGWILWPGVALMVSEALASLAFSWRTFLRALFPQSGAEQVEDPAAAENIPTSWWTGGLLLGSCLAAGVSQGVFGIPWYLSLVAIALSSVLAVVAVRSTGETDINPVGGMGKVTQLVFGGIAPGNAT
;
A
#
# COMPACT_ATOMS: atom_id res chain seq x y z
N MET A 1 -2.78 -40.70 -22.07
CA MET A 1 -2.55 -39.43 -21.32
C MET A 1 -3.37 -38.36 -22.03
N SER A 2 -4.64 -38.26 -21.66
CA SER A 2 -5.59 -37.31 -22.25
C SER A 2 -5.36 -35.92 -21.70
N ASN A 3 -5.30 -34.98 -22.63
CA ASN A 3 -5.03 -33.56 -22.45
C ASN A 3 -6.25 -32.90 -21.77
N ASP A 4 -6.21 -32.74 -20.45
CA ASP A 4 -7.23 -32.03 -19.68
C ASP A 4 -6.80 -30.58 -19.43
N SER A 5 -6.78 -29.79 -20.50
CA SER A 5 -6.53 -28.33 -20.46
C SER A 5 -7.81 -27.51 -20.26
N ARG A 6 -8.92 -28.13 -19.84
CA ARG A 6 -10.24 -27.47 -19.67
C ARG A 6 -10.61 -27.09 -18.24
N SER A 7 -9.74 -27.27 -17.23
CA SER A 7 -10.10 -27.00 -15.82
C SER A 7 -9.77 -25.59 -15.31
N ALA A 8 -9.15 -24.71 -16.12
CA ALA A 8 -8.65 -23.41 -15.65
C ALA A 8 -9.69 -22.27 -15.61
N THR A 9 -10.94 -22.49 -16.03
CA THR A 9 -11.92 -21.41 -16.28
C THR A 9 -13.20 -21.49 -15.44
N ALA A 10 -13.31 -22.43 -14.50
CA ALA A 10 -14.48 -22.47 -13.61
C ALA A 10 -14.30 -21.44 -12.47
N PRO A 11 -15.30 -20.59 -12.20
CA PRO A 11 -15.24 -19.66 -11.08
C PRO A 11 -15.08 -20.43 -9.76
N LEU A 12 -14.19 -19.95 -8.90
CA LEU A 12 -13.87 -20.50 -7.57
C LEU A 12 -15.13 -20.67 -6.69
N TYR A 13 -16.13 -19.82 -6.90
CA TYR A 13 -17.41 -19.85 -6.21
C TYR A 13 -18.53 -19.43 -7.17
N SER A 14 -19.62 -20.18 -7.20
CA SER A 14 -20.84 -19.80 -7.91
C SER A 14 -21.91 -19.39 -6.89
N PRO A 15 -22.34 -18.12 -6.87
CA PRO A 15 -23.33 -17.64 -5.90
C PRO A 15 -24.69 -18.30 -6.14
N ALA A 16 -25.42 -18.57 -5.06
CA ALA A 16 -26.79 -19.06 -5.17
C ALA A 16 -27.74 -17.90 -5.58
N PRO A 17 -28.87 -18.18 -6.28
CA PRO A 17 -29.84 -17.14 -6.62
C PRO A 17 -30.34 -16.39 -5.36
N GLY A 18 -30.12 -15.07 -5.32
CA GLY A 18 -30.54 -14.22 -4.20
C GLY A 18 -29.60 -14.25 -2.98
N GLU A 19 -28.40 -14.83 -3.09
CA GLU A 19 -27.42 -14.80 -2.02
C GLU A 19 -26.97 -13.35 -1.73
N ALA A 20 -27.06 -12.95 -0.46
CA ALA A 20 -26.72 -11.59 -0.05
C ALA A 20 -25.22 -11.34 -0.19
N GLN A 21 -24.85 -10.42 -1.08
CA GLN A 21 -23.46 -9.97 -1.26
C GLN A 21 -23.16 -8.78 -0.37
N LEU A 22 -23.86 -7.67 -0.59
CA LEU A 22 -23.68 -6.41 0.13
C LEU A 22 -24.59 -6.36 1.35
N THR A 23 -24.02 -6.59 2.54
CA THR A 23 -24.75 -6.47 3.81
C THR A 23 -24.12 -5.43 4.72
N LEU A 24 -24.95 -4.74 5.51
CA LEU A 24 -24.48 -3.72 6.45
C LEU A 24 -23.46 -4.30 7.45
N ARG A 25 -23.68 -5.54 7.91
CA ARG A 25 -22.76 -6.21 8.84
C ARG A 25 -21.38 -6.43 8.22
N ALA A 26 -21.30 -6.83 6.95
CA ALA A 26 -20.04 -7.06 6.25
C ALA A 26 -19.27 -5.73 6.06
N VAL A 27 -19.98 -4.67 5.64
CA VAL A 27 -19.39 -3.35 5.46
C VAL A 27 -18.85 -2.81 6.79
N LEU A 28 -19.64 -2.86 7.87
CA LEU A 28 -19.21 -2.40 9.19
C LEU A 28 -18.02 -3.21 9.73
N ALA A 29 -18.05 -4.54 9.57
CA ALA A 29 -16.93 -5.41 9.94
C ALA A 29 -15.64 -5.00 9.22
N GLY A 30 -15.73 -4.86 7.90
CA GLY A 30 -14.63 -4.43 7.05
C GLY A 30 -14.10 -3.07 7.45
N CYS A 31 -14.95 -2.07 7.61
CA CYS A 31 -14.54 -0.72 8.02
C CYS A 31 -13.85 -0.71 9.40
N LEU A 32 -14.36 -1.47 10.38
CA LEU A 32 -13.75 -1.56 11.71
C LEU A 32 -12.36 -2.20 11.65
N VAL A 33 -12.24 -3.37 11.00
CA VAL A 33 -10.95 -4.04 10.83
C VAL A 33 -9.98 -3.18 10.02
N GLY A 34 -10.46 -2.59 8.92
CA GLY A 34 -9.69 -1.71 8.06
C GLY A 34 -9.20 -0.44 8.77
N SER A 35 -9.96 0.10 9.71
CA SER A 35 -9.53 1.23 10.54
C SER A 35 -8.32 0.85 11.41
N VAL A 36 -8.35 -0.34 12.03
CA VAL A 36 -7.21 -0.86 12.80
C VAL A 36 -5.98 -1.07 11.91
N VAL A 37 -6.19 -1.62 10.72
CA VAL A 37 -5.10 -1.81 9.74
C VAL A 37 -4.55 -0.48 9.23
N SER A 38 -5.41 0.51 9.00
CA SER A 38 -5.00 1.87 8.62
C SER A 38 -4.12 2.51 9.70
N CYS A 39 -4.53 2.47 10.97
CA CYS A 39 -3.72 2.98 12.09
C CYS A 39 -2.35 2.29 12.15
N THR A 40 -2.33 0.96 11.93
CA THR A 40 -1.09 0.18 11.88
C THR A 40 -0.20 0.60 10.71
N ASN A 41 -0.79 0.79 9.52
CA ASN A 41 -0.08 1.23 8.32
C ASN A 41 0.44 2.67 8.43
N ILE A 42 -0.24 3.57 9.14
CA ILE A 42 0.28 4.91 9.44
C ILE A 42 1.48 4.80 10.38
N TYR A 43 1.36 4.06 11.48
CA TYR A 43 2.46 3.91 12.44
C TYR A 43 3.70 3.28 11.81
N ILE A 44 3.54 2.12 11.15
CA ILE A 44 4.66 1.44 10.52
C ILE A 44 5.16 2.26 9.32
N GLY A 45 4.26 2.86 8.55
CA GLY A 45 4.57 3.75 7.45
C GLY A 45 5.46 4.92 7.83
N LEU A 46 5.17 5.60 8.94
CA LEU A 46 6.00 6.69 9.46
C LEU A 46 7.32 6.19 10.05
N LYS A 47 7.34 4.97 10.62
CA LYS A 47 8.52 4.41 11.27
C LYS A 47 9.55 3.84 10.29
N ILE A 48 9.10 3.14 9.24
CA ILE A 48 9.99 2.44 8.29
C ILE A 48 9.77 2.82 6.82
N GLY A 49 8.78 3.66 6.50
CA GLY A 49 8.49 4.09 5.13
C GLY A 49 7.71 3.08 4.29
N TRP A 50 7.04 2.09 4.90
CA TRP A 50 6.35 1.00 4.18
C TRP A 50 4.95 0.71 4.73
N SER A 51 4.04 0.19 3.88
CA SER A 51 2.68 -0.26 4.24
C SER A 51 2.42 -1.69 3.80
N PHE A 52 1.59 -2.43 4.53
CA PHE A 52 1.28 -3.83 4.22
C PHE A 52 -0.10 -4.00 3.62
N GLY A 53 -0.23 -5.05 2.81
CA GLY A 53 -1.51 -5.47 2.25
C GLY A 53 -2.49 -5.92 3.34
N ALA A 54 -3.71 -5.40 3.25
CA ALA A 54 -4.74 -5.58 4.26
C ALA A 54 -5.75 -6.68 3.92
N SER A 55 -5.70 -7.27 2.71
CA SER A 55 -6.76 -8.14 2.18
C SER A 55 -6.98 -9.43 2.97
N ILE A 56 -5.95 -10.27 3.11
CA ILE A 56 -6.08 -11.55 3.85
C ILE A 56 -6.44 -11.28 5.32
N VAL A 57 -5.80 -10.30 5.94
CA VAL A 57 -6.05 -9.91 7.33
C VAL A 57 -7.50 -9.45 7.51
N ALA A 58 -8.00 -8.59 6.61
CA ALA A 58 -9.38 -8.12 6.65
C ALA A 58 -10.39 -9.26 6.46
N ALA A 59 -10.15 -10.19 5.54
CA ALA A 59 -10.99 -11.37 5.35
C ALA A 59 -11.05 -12.24 6.61
N VAL A 60 -9.88 -12.64 7.14
CA VAL A 60 -9.77 -13.56 8.28
C VAL A 60 -10.36 -12.93 9.55
N LEU A 61 -10.02 -11.68 9.86
CA LEU A 61 -10.54 -11.02 11.06
C LEU A 61 -12.04 -10.77 10.98
N SER A 62 -12.55 -10.29 9.84
CA SER A 62 -13.98 -10.04 9.68
C SER A 62 -14.77 -11.33 9.81
N PHE A 63 -14.31 -12.42 9.19
CA PHE A 63 -14.93 -13.73 9.36
C PHE A 63 -14.87 -14.22 10.81
N ALA A 64 -13.70 -14.11 11.46
CA ALA A 64 -13.46 -14.61 12.80
C ALA A 64 -14.33 -13.95 13.87
N VAL A 65 -14.48 -12.61 13.82
CA VAL A 65 -15.30 -11.85 14.76
C VAL A 65 -16.75 -12.35 14.72
N PHE A 66 -17.29 -12.56 13.51
CA PHE A 66 -18.65 -13.03 13.31
C PHE A 66 -18.80 -14.54 13.60
N ALA A 67 -17.78 -15.34 13.32
CA ALA A 67 -17.75 -16.75 13.67
C ALA A 67 -17.74 -16.97 15.19
N ALA A 68 -17.00 -16.16 15.95
CA ALA A 68 -16.99 -16.19 17.41
C ALA A 68 -18.34 -15.80 18.03
N ALA A 69 -19.06 -14.88 17.38
CA ALA A 69 -20.42 -14.49 17.75
C ALA A 69 -21.51 -15.48 17.28
N GLY A 70 -21.14 -16.62 16.71
CA GLY A 70 -22.08 -17.64 16.23
C GLY A 70 -22.83 -17.28 14.94
N ARG A 71 -22.48 -16.17 14.26
CA ARG A 71 -23.17 -15.66 13.06
C ARG A 71 -22.20 -15.46 11.91
N ARG A 72 -21.60 -16.55 11.42
CA ARG A 72 -20.60 -16.56 10.34
C ARG A 72 -21.06 -15.73 9.13
N LEU A 73 -20.13 -14.98 8.53
CA LEU A 73 -20.33 -14.30 7.25
C LEU A 73 -20.34 -15.34 6.12
N SER A 74 -21.12 -15.14 5.07
CA SER A 74 -21.04 -15.94 3.84
C SER A 74 -19.72 -15.69 3.10
N VAL A 75 -19.45 -16.45 2.02
CA VAL A 75 -18.30 -16.21 1.13
C VAL A 75 -18.35 -14.77 0.59
N LEU A 76 -19.51 -14.36 0.08
CA LEU A 76 -19.70 -13.06 -0.55
C LEU A 76 -19.64 -11.91 0.47
N GLU A 77 -20.21 -12.10 1.66
CA GLU A 77 -20.10 -11.12 2.74
C GLU A 77 -18.66 -10.97 3.25
N THR A 78 -17.92 -12.08 3.33
CA THR A 78 -16.50 -12.03 3.71
C THR A 78 -15.68 -11.30 2.64
N ASN A 79 -16.01 -11.48 1.36
CA ASN A 79 -15.40 -10.73 0.26
C ASN A 79 -15.69 -9.22 0.34
N ILE A 80 -16.93 -8.83 0.66
CA ILE A 80 -17.29 -7.41 0.89
C ILE A 80 -16.55 -6.84 2.10
N ALA A 81 -16.51 -7.57 3.22
CA ALA A 81 -15.78 -7.13 4.41
C ALA A 81 -14.27 -6.97 4.13
N GLN A 82 -13.69 -7.89 3.36
CA GLN A 82 -12.30 -7.79 2.92
C GLN A 82 -12.07 -6.58 2.00
N THR A 83 -12.96 -6.34 1.04
CA THR A 83 -12.86 -5.21 0.13
C THR A 83 -12.93 -3.88 0.89
N ALA A 84 -13.92 -3.73 1.79
CA ALA A 84 -14.05 -2.54 2.62
C ALA A 84 -12.85 -2.36 3.57
N GLY A 85 -12.40 -3.43 4.22
CA GLY A 85 -11.28 -3.37 5.15
C GLY A 85 -9.94 -3.09 4.47
N SER A 86 -9.71 -3.66 3.29
CA SER A 86 -8.50 -3.37 2.53
C SER A 86 -8.47 -1.96 1.97
N ALA A 87 -9.60 -1.47 1.42
CA ALA A 87 -9.73 -0.09 0.96
C ALA A 87 -9.43 0.92 2.09
N ALA A 88 -10.00 0.71 3.28
CA ALA A 88 -9.72 1.53 4.45
C ALA A 88 -8.25 1.44 4.88
N GLY A 89 -7.66 0.24 4.89
CA GLY A 89 -6.24 0.04 5.26
C GLY A 89 -5.26 0.74 4.32
N TYR A 90 -5.55 0.75 3.01
CA TYR A 90 -4.75 1.43 1.99
C TYR A 90 -5.00 2.94 1.92
N MET A 91 -6.08 3.46 2.53
CA MET A 91 -6.35 4.90 2.54
C MET A 91 -5.22 5.70 3.20
N SER A 92 -4.54 5.09 4.18
CA SER A 92 -3.35 5.65 4.82
C SER A 92 -2.30 6.12 3.79
N SER A 93 -1.94 5.27 2.83
CA SER A 93 -0.99 5.59 1.77
C SER A 93 -1.61 6.41 0.64
N ALA A 94 -2.83 6.07 0.22
CA ALA A 94 -3.52 6.74 -0.90
C ALA A 94 -3.79 8.24 -0.61
N ALA A 95 -4.13 8.59 0.62
CA ALA A 95 -4.33 9.98 1.04
C ALA A 95 -3.01 10.73 1.32
N GLY A 96 -1.85 10.06 1.20
CA GLY A 96 -0.55 10.68 1.40
C GLY A 96 -0.16 10.90 2.87
N LEU A 97 -0.82 10.21 3.81
CA LEU A 97 -0.61 10.40 5.25
C LEU A 97 0.75 9.87 5.75
N LEU A 98 1.47 9.09 4.92
CA LEU A 98 2.77 8.52 5.25
C LEU A 98 3.96 9.34 4.77
N ALA A 99 3.77 10.23 3.78
CA ALA A 99 4.88 10.92 3.13
C ALA A 99 4.59 12.40 2.86
N PRO A 100 3.74 12.78 1.88
CA PRO A 100 3.55 14.19 1.53
C PRO A 100 2.93 15.01 2.68
N ILE A 101 1.96 14.47 3.42
CA ILE A 101 1.31 15.22 4.51
C ILE A 101 2.30 15.48 5.66
N PRO A 102 3.01 14.48 6.22
CA PRO A 102 4.07 14.73 7.20
C PRO A 102 5.16 15.68 6.69
N ALA A 103 5.56 15.58 5.41
CA ALA A 103 6.57 16.46 4.83
C ALA A 103 6.11 17.93 4.77
N LEU A 104 4.84 18.17 4.41
CA LEU A 104 4.23 19.50 4.48
C LEU A 104 4.16 20.00 5.93
N GLN A 105 3.81 19.13 6.89
CA GLN A 105 3.82 19.49 8.31
C GLN A 105 5.20 19.87 8.82
N MET A 106 6.24 19.14 8.42
CA MET A 106 7.63 19.48 8.72
C MET A 106 8.10 20.78 8.06
N SER A 107 7.40 21.24 7.02
CA SER A 107 7.64 22.51 6.32
C SER A 107 6.85 23.68 6.92
N GLY A 108 6.11 23.46 8.01
CA GLY A 108 5.37 24.50 8.74
C GLY A 108 3.87 24.58 8.43
N TYR A 109 3.32 23.69 7.61
CA TYR A 109 1.88 23.64 7.35
C TYR A 109 1.14 22.89 8.44
N GLU A 110 0.12 23.49 9.03
CA GLU A 110 -0.74 22.80 10.00
C GLU A 110 -2.05 22.37 9.35
N PHE A 111 -2.40 21.10 9.53
CA PHE A 111 -3.66 20.54 9.03
C PHE A 111 -4.50 20.04 10.20
N THR A 112 -5.80 20.32 10.15
CA THR A 112 -6.74 19.77 11.12
C THR A 112 -7.15 18.36 10.71
N TRP A 113 -7.61 17.55 11.65
CA TRP A 113 -8.07 16.19 11.32
C TRP A 113 -9.28 16.24 10.37
N GLN A 114 -10.10 17.28 10.44
CA GLN A 114 -11.26 17.49 9.58
C GLN A 114 -10.84 17.76 8.13
N THR A 115 -9.82 18.57 7.90
CA THR A 115 -9.34 18.87 6.54
C THR A 115 -8.69 17.65 5.90
N LEU A 116 -7.91 16.88 6.68
CA LEU A 116 -7.33 15.62 6.22
C LEU A 116 -8.39 14.54 5.97
N MET A 117 -9.44 14.48 6.80
CA MET A 117 -10.57 13.58 6.58
C MET A 117 -11.31 13.93 5.28
N LEU A 118 -11.58 15.22 5.05
CA LEU A 118 -12.22 15.68 3.81
C LEU A 118 -11.37 15.36 2.59
N TRP A 119 -10.06 15.54 2.68
CA TRP A 119 -9.11 15.15 1.64
C TRP A 119 -9.14 13.64 1.35
N ALA A 120 -9.02 12.81 2.39
CA ALA A 120 -9.05 11.36 2.25
C ALA A 120 -10.38 10.86 1.67
N TYR A 121 -11.51 11.44 2.09
CA TYR A 121 -12.81 11.14 1.51
C TYR A 121 -12.85 11.49 0.02
N SER A 122 -12.27 12.62 -0.36
CA SER A 122 -12.29 13.10 -1.74
C SER A 122 -11.50 12.21 -2.69
N VAL A 123 -10.27 11.87 -2.29
CA VAL A 123 -9.39 10.97 -3.05
C VAL A 123 -9.98 9.56 -3.09
N GLY A 124 -10.53 9.08 -1.96
CA GLY A 124 -11.19 7.79 -1.88
C GLY A 124 -12.41 7.68 -2.79
N PHE A 125 -13.28 8.70 -2.78
CA PHE A 125 -14.44 8.77 -3.65
C PHE A 125 -14.05 8.74 -5.13
N LEU A 126 -13.07 9.55 -5.54
CA LEU A 126 -12.53 9.54 -6.90
C LEU A 126 -11.98 8.16 -7.29
N GLY A 127 -11.23 7.51 -6.38
CA GLY A 127 -10.62 6.20 -6.60
C GLY A 127 -11.63 5.08 -6.91
N VAL A 128 -12.84 5.13 -6.33
CA VAL A 128 -13.92 4.17 -6.62
C VAL A 128 -14.29 4.18 -8.10
N PHE A 129 -14.35 5.35 -8.73
CA PHE A 129 -14.72 5.47 -10.14
C PHE A 129 -13.59 5.06 -11.08
N PHE A 130 -12.32 5.19 -10.68
CA PHE A 130 -11.20 4.63 -11.43
C PHE A 130 -11.18 3.10 -11.39
N ALA A 131 -11.66 2.47 -10.32
CA ALA A 131 -11.70 1.02 -10.22
C ALA A 131 -12.63 0.36 -11.25
N VAL A 132 -13.69 1.03 -11.69
CA VAL A 132 -14.71 0.48 -12.59
C VAL A 132 -14.15 0.02 -13.95
N PRO A 133 -13.54 0.89 -14.78
CA PRO A 133 -12.97 0.45 -16.06
C PRO A 133 -11.80 -0.50 -15.88
N LEU A 134 -10.99 -0.31 -14.82
CA LEU A 134 -9.84 -1.15 -14.53
C LEU A 134 -10.26 -2.59 -14.17
N ARG A 135 -11.31 -2.79 -13.37
CA ARG A 135 -11.86 -4.12 -13.07
C ARG A 135 -12.30 -4.82 -14.36
N ARG A 136 -13.06 -4.12 -15.21
CA ARG A 136 -13.55 -4.70 -16.46
C ARG A 136 -12.38 -5.17 -17.34
N GLN A 137 -11.39 -4.32 -17.56
CA GLN A 137 -10.26 -4.65 -18.42
C GLN A 137 -9.36 -5.74 -17.80
N MET A 138 -8.93 -5.55 -16.55
CA MET A 138 -7.85 -6.35 -15.96
C MET A 138 -8.33 -7.67 -15.36
N VAL A 139 -9.58 -7.72 -14.87
CA VAL A 139 -10.15 -8.90 -14.21
C VAL A 139 -11.06 -9.69 -15.15
N LEU A 140 -11.99 -9.03 -15.86
CA LEU A 140 -12.96 -9.75 -16.69
C LEU A 140 -12.39 -10.13 -18.06
N VAL A 141 -11.74 -9.19 -18.74
CA VAL A 141 -11.21 -9.40 -20.10
C VAL A 141 -9.84 -10.09 -20.08
N GLU A 142 -8.87 -9.48 -19.41
CA GLU A 142 -7.48 -9.99 -19.42
C GLU A 142 -7.23 -11.12 -18.41
N GLN A 143 -8.15 -11.33 -17.46
CA GLN A 143 -8.07 -12.34 -16.39
C GLN A 143 -6.68 -12.43 -15.74
N LEU A 144 -6.14 -11.27 -15.36
CA LEU A 144 -4.88 -11.23 -14.61
C LEU A 144 -5.04 -11.98 -13.28
N ARG A 145 -3.95 -12.62 -12.83
CA ARG A 145 -4.00 -13.56 -11.72
C ARG A 145 -4.23 -12.89 -10.36
N PHE A 146 -3.80 -11.64 -10.18
CA PHE A 146 -3.85 -10.91 -8.90
C PHE A 146 -3.48 -11.82 -7.71
N PRO A 147 -2.19 -12.18 -7.54
CA PRO A 147 -1.79 -13.28 -6.64
C PRO A 147 -2.32 -13.17 -5.21
N THR A 148 -2.24 -12.01 -4.56
CA THR A 148 -2.82 -11.79 -3.21
C THR A 148 -4.35 -11.92 -3.23
N GLY A 149 -5.02 -11.43 -4.28
CA GLY A 149 -6.47 -11.55 -4.43
C GLY A 149 -6.91 -13.02 -4.53
N THR A 150 -6.22 -13.79 -5.36
CA THR A 150 -6.46 -15.24 -5.50
C THR A 150 -6.17 -15.99 -4.19
N ALA A 151 -5.05 -15.72 -3.53
CA ALA A 151 -4.73 -16.31 -2.23
C ALA A 151 -5.77 -15.95 -1.15
N THR A 152 -6.31 -14.74 -1.20
CA THR A 152 -7.39 -14.30 -0.31
C THR A 152 -8.66 -15.08 -0.58
N ALA A 153 -9.06 -15.26 -1.85
CA ALA A 153 -10.23 -16.04 -2.22
C ALA A 153 -10.12 -17.50 -1.74
N GLU A 154 -8.99 -18.16 -1.97
CA GLU A 154 -8.70 -19.51 -1.46
C GLU A 154 -8.79 -19.58 0.07
N THR A 155 -8.27 -18.55 0.76
CA THR A 155 -8.36 -18.46 2.22
C THR A 155 -9.82 -18.33 2.68
N VAL A 156 -10.62 -17.49 2.01
CA VAL A 156 -12.05 -17.35 2.30
C VAL A 156 -12.78 -18.67 2.10
N MET A 157 -12.52 -19.38 1.00
CA MET A 157 -13.12 -20.68 0.72
C MET A 157 -12.75 -21.73 1.78
N ALA A 158 -11.46 -21.80 2.15
CA ALA A 158 -10.98 -22.73 3.19
C ALA A 158 -11.62 -22.46 4.57
N MET A 159 -11.89 -21.20 4.92
CA MET A 159 -12.55 -20.85 6.18
C MET A 159 -14.02 -21.31 6.22
N GLN A 160 -14.67 -21.38 5.06
CA GLN A 160 -16.07 -21.83 4.94
C GLN A 160 -16.19 -23.35 5.00
N SER A 161 -15.23 -24.08 4.41
CA SER A 161 -15.20 -25.55 4.46
C SER A 161 -14.80 -26.10 5.84
N GLY A 162 -14.08 -25.33 6.66
CA GLY A 162 -13.60 -25.76 7.98
C GLY A 162 -13.47 -24.60 8.98
N ALA A 163 -14.49 -24.40 9.80
CA ALA A 163 -14.51 -23.32 10.80
C ALA A 163 -13.44 -23.46 11.91
N GLY A 164 -12.91 -24.67 12.12
CA GLY A 164 -11.84 -24.94 13.08
C GLY A 164 -10.54 -24.21 12.72
N ASP A 165 -10.13 -24.27 11.45
CA ASP A 165 -8.90 -23.63 10.96
C ASP A 165 -9.01 -22.11 10.96
N ALA A 166 -10.18 -21.57 10.63
CA ALA A 166 -10.44 -20.13 10.70
C ALA A 166 -10.33 -19.61 12.13
N MET A 167 -10.92 -20.33 13.09
CA MET A 167 -10.88 -19.96 14.51
C MET A 167 -9.46 -20.12 15.09
N LEU A 168 -8.71 -21.14 14.64
CA LEU A 168 -7.31 -21.31 15.03
C LEU A 168 -6.45 -20.14 14.54
N LYS A 169 -6.58 -19.75 13.26
CA LYS A 169 -5.88 -18.58 12.69
C LYS A 169 -6.25 -17.28 13.41
N ALA A 170 -7.53 -17.10 13.72
CA ALA A 170 -8.01 -15.95 14.47
C ALA A 170 -7.44 -15.89 15.89
N LYS A 171 -7.48 -17.01 16.63
CA LYS A 171 -6.88 -17.12 17.96
C LYS A 171 -5.39 -16.83 17.91
N ALA A 172 -4.65 -17.42 16.96
CA ALA A 172 -3.24 -17.17 16.78
C ALA A 172 -2.95 -15.67 16.55
N LEU A 173 -3.76 -14.99 15.74
CA LEU A 173 -3.63 -13.57 15.48
C LEU A 173 -3.91 -12.72 16.73
N VAL A 174 -4.94 -13.06 17.51
CA VAL A 174 -5.24 -12.39 18.79
C VAL A 174 -4.13 -12.61 19.81
N PHE A 175 -3.64 -13.84 19.98
CA PHE A 175 -2.53 -14.12 20.89
C PHE A 175 -1.24 -13.42 20.47
N ALA A 176 -0.93 -13.41 19.18
CA ALA A 176 0.21 -12.66 18.64
C ALA A 176 0.04 -11.15 18.88
N ALA A 177 -1.17 -10.61 18.68
CA ALA A 177 -1.46 -9.20 18.95
C ALA A 177 -1.32 -8.86 20.44
N LEU A 178 -1.82 -9.70 21.34
CA LEU A 178 -1.66 -9.53 22.80
C LEU A 178 -0.19 -9.63 23.22
N GLY A 179 0.57 -10.58 22.66
CA GLY A 179 2.01 -10.70 22.90
C GLY A 179 2.79 -9.49 22.40
N ALA A 180 2.47 -9.00 21.19
CA ALA A 180 3.07 -7.80 20.63
C ALA A 180 2.69 -6.55 21.44
N PHE A 181 1.46 -6.47 21.94
CA PHE A 181 1.01 -5.39 22.84
C PHE A 181 1.75 -5.42 24.17
N ALA A 182 1.87 -6.59 24.80
CA ALA A 182 2.63 -6.75 26.04
C ALA A 182 4.11 -6.38 25.84
N PHE A 183 4.72 -6.81 24.74
CA PHE A 183 6.08 -6.40 24.40
C PHE A 183 6.19 -4.89 24.20
N ALA A 184 5.27 -4.27 23.44
CA ALA A 184 5.28 -2.84 23.21
C ALA A 184 5.11 -2.05 24.52
N LEU A 185 4.26 -2.52 25.43
CA LEU A 185 4.08 -1.92 26.75
C LEU A 185 5.35 -2.04 27.60
N LEU A 186 6.00 -3.21 27.61
CA LEU A 186 7.28 -3.41 28.29
C LEU A 186 8.39 -2.53 27.67
N ALA A 187 8.46 -2.44 26.35
CA ALA A 187 9.40 -1.59 25.62
C ALA A 187 9.16 -0.10 25.89
N HIS A 188 7.93 0.32 26.16
CA HIS A 188 7.64 1.70 26.56
C HIS A 188 8.31 2.07 27.90
N PHE A 189 8.23 1.19 28.90
CA PHE A 189 8.90 1.40 30.20
C PHE A 189 10.40 1.09 30.17
N TYR A 190 10.82 0.15 29.34
CA TYR A 190 12.21 -0.27 29.17
C TYR A 190 12.62 -0.21 27.70
N PRO A 191 12.92 0.98 27.14
CA PRO A 191 13.25 1.15 25.72
C PRO A 191 14.43 0.30 25.23
N LYS A 192 15.35 -0.06 26.15
CA LYS A 192 16.47 -0.97 25.87
C LYS A 192 16.04 -2.37 25.41
N LEU A 193 14.78 -2.78 25.66
CA LEU A 193 14.26 -4.06 25.17
C LEU A 193 14.01 -4.04 23.66
N GLU A 194 13.49 -2.94 23.12
CA GLU A 194 13.24 -2.81 21.69
C GLU A 194 14.51 -2.45 20.93
N ALA A 195 15.35 -1.58 21.50
CA ALA A 195 16.61 -1.16 20.91
C ALA A 195 17.76 -1.39 21.90
N PRO A 196 18.24 -2.64 22.03
CA PRO A 196 19.36 -2.94 22.92
C PRO A 196 20.60 -2.11 22.56
N PRO A 197 21.21 -1.40 23.52
CA PRO A 197 22.45 -0.66 23.29
C PRO A 197 23.59 -1.64 22.99
N LEU A 198 23.89 -1.83 21.71
CA LEU A 198 24.92 -2.78 21.26
C LEU A 198 26.31 -2.46 21.84
N HIS A 199 26.55 -1.18 22.16
CA HIS A 199 27.77 -0.70 22.80
C HIS A 199 27.91 -1.11 24.27
N GLU A 200 26.80 -1.38 24.97
CA GLU A 200 26.80 -1.83 26.37
C GLU A 200 26.73 -3.37 26.47
N ILE A 201 26.06 -4.02 25.51
CA ILE A 201 25.67 -5.44 25.62
C ILE A 201 26.70 -6.38 24.99
N THR A 202 27.57 -5.90 24.09
CA THR A 202 28.54 -6.74 23.40
C THR A 202 29.96 -6.21 23.57
N GLN A 203 30.92 -7.10 23.88
CA GLN A 203 32.37 -6.79 23.82
C GLN A 203 32.98 -7.04 22.43
N ILE A 204 32.12 -7.24 21.43
CA ILE A 204 32.55 -7.51 20.05
C ILE A 204 32.84 -6.15 19.40
N GLY A 205 34.13 -5.83 19.21
CA GLY A 205 34.56 -4.50 18.75
C GLY A 205 33.92 -4.01 17.45
N PHE A 206 33.58 -4.92 16.53
CA PHE A 206 32.85 -4.60 15.31
C PHE A 206 31.43 -4.06 15.59
N LEU A 207 30.69 -4.66 16.51
CA LEU A 207 29.32 -4.24 16.84
C LEU A 207 29.30 -2.89 17.57
N ILE A 208 30.29 -2.64 18.42
CA ILE A 208 30.46 -1.34 19.09
C ILE A 208 30.74 -0.25 18.04
N THR A 209 31.62 -0.52 17.07
CA THR A 209 31.93 0.41 15.99
C THR A 209 30.70 0.68 15.12
N ALA A 210 29.93 -0.37 14.78
CA ALA A 210 28.69 -0.23 14.03
C ALA A 210 27.66 0.61 14.79
N ALA A 211 27.50 0.40 16.11
CA ALA A 211 26.61 1.20 16.95
C ALA A 211 27.04 2.67 17.04
N ASN A 212 28.33 2.96 17.17
CA ASN A 212 28.85 4.33 17.11
C ASN A 212 28.60 4.99 15.74
N TRP A 213 28.52 4.18 14.69
CA TRP A 213 28.15 4.61 13.34
C TRP A 213 26.62 4.68 13.11
N GLY A 214 25.82 4.51 14.16
CA GLY A 214 24.37 4.66 14.13
C GLY A 214 23.60 3.40 13.70
N PHE A 215 24.26 2.24 13.52
CA PHE A 215 23.54 0.99 13.34
C PHE A 215 22.84 0.56 14.63
N THR A 216 21.55 0.27 14.53
CA THR A 216 20.74 -0.22 15.64
C THR A 216 20.05 -1.51 15.23
N ILE A 217 19.86 -2.40 16.20
CA ILE A 217 19.01 -3.58 16.04
C ILE A 217 17.70 -3.25 16.74
N ALA A 218 16.61 -3.24 15.99
CA ALA A 218 15.28 -3.03 16.51
C ALA A 218 14.54 -4.38 16.59
N LEU A 219 14.30 -4.87 17.81
CA LEU A 219 13.68 -6.16 18.10
C LEU A 219 12.14 -6.08 18.17
N GLY A 220 11.54 -5.02 17.62
CA GLY A 220 10.09 -4.82 17.65
C GLY A 220 9.34 -5.95 16.92
N PRO A 221 8.32 -6.58 17.54
CA PRO A 221 7.53 -7.65 16.92
C PRO A 221 6.94 -7.28 15.55
N ALA A 222 6.59 -6.01 15.37
CA ALA A 222 6.09 -5.50 14.10
C ALA A 222 7.12 -5.62 12.96
N LEU A 223 8.42 -5.42 13.23
CA LEU A 223 9.49 -5.54 12.24
C LEU A 223 9.75 -7.00 11.86
N TYR A 224 9.66 -7.91 12.83
CA TYR A 224 9.71 -9.34 12.54
C TYR A 224 8.54 -9.78 11.67
N GLY A 225 7.31 -9.39 12.05
CA GLY A 225 6.11 -9.67 11.26
C GLY A 225 6.23 -9.13 9.83
N ALA A 226 6.67 -7.88 9.68
CA ALA A 226 6.95 -7.28 8.38
C ALA A 226 7.96 -8.09 7.54
N GLY A 227 9.08 -8.51 8.14
CA GLY A 227 10.11 -9.31 7.49
C GLY A 227 9.61 -10.68 7.03
N PHE A 228 8.76 -11.34 7.83
CA PHE A 228 8.13 -12.61 7.45
C PHE A 228 7.16 -12.44 6.28
N LEU A 229 6.44 -11.33 6.19
CA LEU A 229 5.48 -11.06 5.12
C LEU A 229 6.16 -10.84 3.76
N ILE A 230 7.25 -10.06 3.71
CA ILE A 230 7.94 -9.74 2.44
C ILE A 230 8.95 -10.82 2.03
N GLY A 231 9.35 -11.68 2.96
CA GLY A 231 10.21 -12.82 2.71
C GLY A 231 11.71 -12.50 2.65
N PRO A 232 12.56 -13.54 2.69
CA PRO A 232 13.99 -13.39 2.92
C PRO A 232 14.72 -12.67 1.77
N ARG A 233 14.27 -12.81 0.52
CA ARG A 233 14.92 -12.18 -0.64
C ARG A 233 14.85 -10.66 -0.58
N VAL A 234 13.68 -10.11 -0.22
CA VAL A 234 13.48 -8.67 -0.09
C VAL A 234 14.23 -8.16 1.13
N VAL A 235 14.14 -8.87 2.27
CA VAL A 235 14.89 -8.53 3.49
C VAL A 235 16.39 -8.47 3.23
N LEU A 236 16.97 -9.46 2.57
CA LEU A 236 18.39 -9.47 2.20
C LEU A 236 18.76 -8.30 1.31
N SER A 237 17.90 -7.95 0.35
CA SER A 237 18.14 -6.80 -0.53
C SER A 237 18.13 -5.47 0.24
N LEU A 238 17.21 -5.31 1.21
CA LEU A 238 17.17 -4.13 2.08
C LEU A 238 18.41 -4.04 2.98
N VAL A 239 18.86 -5.16 3.54
CA VAL A 239 20.09 -5.22 4.35
C VAL A 239 21.32 -4.87 3.49
N LEU A 240 21.42 -5.43 2.28
CA LEU A 240 22.50 -5.09 1.34
C LEU A 240 22.47 -3.60 0.99
N GLY A 241 21.30 -3.03 0.73
CA GLY A 241 21.13 -1.60 0.48
C GLY A 241 21.58 -0.74 1.67
N ALA A 242 21.23 -1.14 2.90
CA ALA A 242 21.66 -0.44 4.11
C ALA A 242 23.18 -0.53 4.33
N VAL A 243 23.80 -1.69 4.05
CA VAL A 243 25.26 -1.86 4.17
C VAL A 243 25.99 -1.04 3.10
N ILE A 244 25.55 -1.09 1.83
CA ILE A 244 26.19 -0.33 0.74
C ILE A 244 25.98 1.17 0.93
N GLY A 245 24.74 1.59 1.20
CA GLY A 245 24.41 2.98 1.43
C GLY A 245 25.07 3.49 2.71
N TRP A 246 24.57 3.06 3.86
CA TRP A 246 24.99 3.61 5.14
C TRP A 246 26.38 3.13 5.58
N GLY A 247 26.66 1.84 5.44
CA GLY A 247 27.92 1.25 5.89
C GLY A 247 29.13 1.68 5.05
N VAL A 248 28.97 1.74 3.72
CA VAL A 248 30.08 2.04 2.80
C VAL A 248 30.05 3.50 2.34
N LEU A 249 28.99 3.94 1.66
CA LEU A 249 28.96 5.28 1.06
C LEU A 249 28.98 6.39 2.11
N ALA A 250 28.17 6.31 3.17
CA ALA A 250 28.17 7.36 4.21
C ALA A 250 29.53 7.47 4.93
N TYR A 251 30.21 6.34 5.16
CA TYR A 251 31.57 6.33 5.70
C TYR A 251 32.59 6.97 4.75
N GLN A 252 32.54 6.63 3.46
CA GLN A 252 33.41 7.24 2.45
C GLN A 252 33.22 8.76 2.36
N VAL A 253 31.97 9.23 2.35
CA VAL A 253 31.63 10.65 2.30
C VAL A 253 32.15 11.41 3.53
N GLN A 254 32.01 10.84 4.74
CA GLN A 254 32.53 11.46 5.96
C GLN A 254 34.07 11.48 5.98
N SER A 255 34.70 10.34 5.66
CA SER A 255 36.17 10.19 5.68
C SER A 255 36.88 11.08 4.66
N GLN A 256 36.23 11.34 3.52
CA GLN A 256 36.73 12.26 2.49
C GLN A 256 36.38 13.73 2.77
N GLY A 257 35.63 14.03 3.84
CA GLY A 257 35.27 15.39 4.24
C GLY A 257 34.20 16.05 3.36
N TRP A 258 33.47 15.29 2.55
CA TRP A 258 32.40 15.82 1.68
C TRP A 258 31.15 16.25 2.45
N ALA A 259 30.92 15.65 3.62
CA ALA A 259 29.85 16.02 4.55
C ALA A 259 30.44 16.16 5.97
N PRO A 260 30.96 17.34 6.35
CA PRO A 260 31.70 17.52 7.60
C PRO A 260 30.81 17.59 8.85
N GLY A 261 29.49 17.63 8.69
CA GLY A 261 28.53 17.69 9.79
C GLY A 261 28.48 16.41 10.63
N LYS A 262 27.67 16.44 11.69
CA LYS A 262 27.42 15.25 12.52
C LYS A 262 26.78 14.14 11.69
N LEU A 263 27.11 12.88 11.99
CA LEU A 263 26.57 11.67 11.36
C LEU A 263 25.07 11.74 10.99
N MET A 264 24.23 12.12 11.96
CA MET A 264 22.77 12.12 11.82
C MET A 264 22.18 13.46 11.36
N ASP A 265 23.03 14.44 11.02
CA ASP A 265 22.57 15.75 10.55
C ASP A 265 22.12 15.68 9.08
N PHE A 266 20.94 16.22 8.82
CA PHE A 266 20.34 16.28 7.49
C PHE A 266 20.88 17.42 6.63
N LYS A 267 21.49 18.45 7.23
CA LYS A 267 21.96 19.63 6.49
C LYS A 267 23.39 19.48 6.01
N THR A 268 24.28 19.09 6.91
CA THR A 268 25.74 19.09 6.67
C THR A 268 26.38 17.72 6.86
N GLY A 269 25.62 16.75 7.38
CA GLY A 269 26.10 15.41 7.69
C GLY A 269 25.90 14.38 6.56
N PRO A 270 26.52 13.19 6.68
CA PRO A 270 26.37 12.10 5.73
C PRO A 270 24.92 11.66 5.53
N ARG A 271 24.08 11.77 6.57
CA ARG A 271 22.65 11.45 6.48
C ARG A 271 21.92 12.29 5.44
N GLY A 272 22.22 13.58 5.36
CA GLY A 272 21.68 14.46 4.33
C GLY A 272 22.27 14.14 2.96
N TRP A 273 23.60 13.98 2.90
CA TRP A 273 24.30 13.77 1.63
C TRP A 273 23.83 12.51 0.90
N ILE A 274 23.65 11.40 1.63
CA ILE A 274 23.28 10.11 1.03
C ILE A 274 21.85 10.08 0.46
N LEU A 275 21.01 11.04 0.84
CA LEU A 275 19.68 11.18 0.24
C LEU A 275 19.78 11.50 -1.25
N TRP A 276 20.78 12.27 -1.70
CA TRP A 276 20.92 12.66 -3.10
C TRP A 276 21.17 11.47 -4.05
N PRO A 277 22.17 10.61 -3.85
CA PRO A 277 22.32 9.41 -4.67
C PRO A 277 21.13 8.46 -4.49
N GLY A 278 20.52 8.39 -3.31
CA GLY A 278 19.28 7.63 -3.10
C GLY A 278 18.12 8.13 -3.98
N VAL A 279 17.88 9.43 -4.00
CA VAL A 279 16.88 10.09 -4.85
C VAL A 279 17.22 9.90 -6.33
N ALA A 280 18.49 10.01 -6.72
CA ALA A 280 18.91 9.77 -8.10
C ALA A 280 18.64 8.33 -8.55
N LEU A 281 18.96 7.33 -7.71
CA LEU A 281 18.62 5.92 -7.96
C LEU A 281 17.11 5.72 -8.04
N MET A 282 16.36 6.35 -7.14
CA MET A 282 14.91 6.32 -7.10
C MET A 282 14.26 6.93 -8.36
N VAL A 283 14.80 8.03 -8.88
CA VAL A 283 14.33 8.67 -10.13
C VAL A 283 14.73 7.83 -11.34
N SER A 284 15.96 7.32 -11.36
CA SER A 284 16.46 6.45 -12.44
C SER A 284 15.63 5.16 -12.56
N GLU A 285 15.27 4.57 -11.43
CA GLU A 285 14.36 3.42 -11.37
C GLU A 285 12.97 3.75 -11.94
N ALA A 286 12.40 4.89 -11.57
CA ALA A 286 11.11 5.34 -12.10
C ALA A 286 11.15 5.55 -13.63
N LEU A 287 12.21 6.19 -14.13
CA LEU A 287 12.40 6.42 -15.57
C LEU A 287 12.65 5.11 -16.32
N ALA A 288 13.48 4.22 -15.77
CA ALA A 288 13.74 2.91 -16.37
C ALA A 288 12.46 2.05 -16.39
N SER A 289 11.70 2.04 -15.31
CA SER A 289 10.40 1.34 -15.21
C SER A 289 9.42 1.86 -16.25
N LEU A 290 9.28 3.19 -16.38
CA LEU A 290 8.47 3.81 -17.43
C LEU A 290 8.96 3.44 -18.84
N ALA A 291 10.28 3.46 -19.07
CA ALA A 291 10.88 3.12 -20.35
C ALA A 291 10.65 1.66 -20.75
N PHE A 292 10.70 0.72 -19.80
CA PHE A 292 10.41 -0.69 -20.07
C PHE A 292 8.90 -0.96 -20.21
N SER A 293 8.07 -0.26 -19.43
CA SER A 293 6.60 -0.38 -19.48
C SER A 293 5.94 0.51 -20.54
N TRP A 294 6.71 1.20 -21.39
CA TRP A 294 6.17 2.17 -22.36
C TRP A 294 5.15 1.56 -23.32
N ARG A 295 5.30 0.28 -23.71
CA ARG A 295 4.33 -0.42 -24.58
C ARG A 295 3.00 -0.63 -23.88
N THR A 296 3.05 -1.00 -22.61
CA THR A 296 1.86 -1.13 -21.75
C THR A 296 1.20 0.22 -21.56
N PHE A 297 2.00 1.26 -21.31
CA PHE A 297 1.55 2.63 -21.19
C PHE A 297 0.87 3.13 -22.48
N LEU A 298 1.45 2.85 -23.65
CA LEU A 298 0.85 3.20 -24.95
C LEU A 298 -0.42 2.41 -25.25
N ARG A 299 -0.48 1.12 -24.94
CA ARG A 299 -1.70 0.32 -25.10
C ARG A 299 -2.82 0.79 -24.17
N ALA A 300 -2.47 1.29 -22.99
CA ALA A 300 -3.42 1.89 -22.05
C ALA A 300 -3.98 3.22 -22.56
N LEU A 301 -3.15 4.05 -23.19
CA LEU A 301 -3.54 5.36 -23.74
C LEU A 301 -4.26 5.26 -25.09
N PHE A 302 -3.89 4.28 -25.92
CA PHE A 302 -4.44 4.05 -27.24
C PHE A 302 -4.94 2.61 -27.34
N PRO A 303 -6.15 2.32 -26.81
CA PRO A 303 -6.75 1.00 -26.93
C PRO A 303 -6.86 0.62 -28.41
N GLN A 304 -6.37 -0.56 -28.79
CA GLN A 304 -6.55 -1.06 -30.15
C GLN A 304 -8.04 -1.26 -30.41
N SER A 305 -8.53 -0.63 -31.48
CA SER A 305 -9.94 -0.58 -31.90
C SER A 305 -10.48 -1.89 -32.47
N GLY A 306 -10.01 -3.05 -31.98
CA GLY A 306 -10.33 -4.36 -32.55
C GLY A 306 -10.33 -5.52 -31.57
N ALA A 307 -10.33 -5.28 -30.25
CA ALA A 307 -10.59 -6.35 -29.30
C ALA A 307 -12.06 -6.80 -29.44
N GLU A 308 -12.27 -8.05 -29.87
CA GLU A 308 -13.58 -8.70 -29.84
C GLU A 308 -14.24 -8.45 -28.49
N GLN A 309 -15.50 -8.01 -28.52
CA GLN A 309 -16.34 -7.94 -27.33
C GLN A 309 -16.51 -9.38 -26.82
N VAL A 310 -15.68 -9.77 -25.84
CA VAL A 310 -15.92 -10.98 -25.06
C VAL A 310 -17.31 -10.83 -24.47
N GLU A 311 -18.22 -11.74 -24.82
CA GLU A 311 -19.56 -11.82 -24.24
C GLU A 311 -19.42 -11.87 -22.72
N ASP A 312 -19.92 -10.83 -22.06
CA ASP A 312 -19.85 -10.62 -20.63
C ASP A 312 -20.80 -11.60 -19.93
N PRO A 313 -20.31 -12.64 -19.23
CA PRO A 313 -21.17 -13.57 -18.50
C PRO A 313 -21.92 -12.88 -17.34
N ALA A 314 -21.51 -11.66 -16.98
CA ALA A 314 -22.09 -10.83 -15.92
C ALA A 314 -22.75 -9.55 -16.48
N ALA A 315 -23.35 -9.61 -17.67
CA ALA A 315 -24.01 -8.47 -18.33
C ALA A 315 -25.04 -7.72 -17.45
N ALA A 316 -25.61 -8.38 -16.43
CA ALA A 316 -26.54 -7.81 -15.45
C ALA A 316 -25.89 -6.90 -14.38
N GLU A 317 -24.55 -6.91 -14.25
CA GLU A 317 -23.78 -6.17 -13.23
C GLU A 317 -23.17 -4.85 -13.76
N ASN A 318 -23.53 -4.45 -14.99
CA ASN A 318 -22.95 -3.28 -15.65
C ASN A 318 -23.41 -1.97 -15.00
N ILE A 319 -22.47 -1.24 -14.41
CA ILE A 319 -22.69 0.11 -13.85
C ILE A 319 -23.09 1.05 -15.00
N PRO A 320 -24.22 1.77 -14.91
CA PRO A 320 -24.62 2.72 -15.94
C PRO A 320 -23.51 3.74 -16.21
N THR A 321 -23.20 3.99 -17.48
CA THR A 321 -22.16 4.96 -17.87
C THR A 321 -22.44 6.37 -17.32
N SER A 322 -23.71 6.73 -17.13
CA SER A 322 -24.12 8.00 -16.50
C SER A 322 -23.71 8.09 -15.02
N TRP A 323 -23.80 7.00 -14.28
CA TRP A 323 -23.38 6.95 -12.87
C TRP A 323 -21.87 7.02 -12.75
N TRP A 324 -21.17 6.29 -13.63
CA TRP A 324 -19.72 6.32 -13.68
C TRP A 324 -19.18 7.71 -14.06
N THR A 325 -19.67 8.30 -15.15
CA THR A 325 -19.26 9.64 -15.61
C THR A 325 -19.64 10.72 -14.61
N GLY A 326 -20.87 10.70 -14.08
CA GLY A 326 -21.32 11.66 -13.06
C GLY A 326 -20.48 11.59 -11.78
N GLY A 327 -20.19 10.38 -11.31
CA GLY A 327 -19.35 10.18 -10.14
C GLY A 327 -17.89 10.55 -10.35
N LEU A 328 -17.33 10.25 -11.53
CA LEU A 328 -15.98 10.69 -11.91
C LEU A 328 -15.88 12.22 -11.96
N LEU A 329 -16.85 12.90 -12.57
CA LEU A 329 -16.90 14.36 -12.62
C LEU A 329 -17.04 14.97 -11.22
N LEU A 330 -17.97 14.44 -10.42
CA LEU A 330 -18.17 14.89 -9.05
C LEU A 330 -16.92 14.69 -8.20
N GLY A 331 -16.31 13.50 -8.27
CA GLY A 331 -15.08 13.18 -7.55
C GLY A 331 -13.90 14.03 -8.01
N SER A 332 -13.79 14.34 -9.31
CA SER A 332 -12.76 15.23 -9.81
C SER A 332 -12.94 16.66 -9.32
N CYS A 333 -14.17 17.17 -9.33
CA CYS A 333 -14.49 18.51 -8.82
C CYS A 333 -14.23 18.60 -7.32
N LEU A 334 -14.64 17.58 -6.57
CA LEU A 334 -14.45 17.49 -5.14
C LEU A 334 -12.96 17.40 -4.78
N ALA A 335 -12.19 16.52 -5.45
CA ALA A 335 -10.75 16.42 -5.25
C ALA A 335 -10.02 17.72 -5.61
N ALA A 336 -10.36 18.37 -6.73
CA ALA A 336 -9.76 19.65 -7.12
C ALA A 336 -10.13 20.79 -6.15
N GLY A 337 -11.39 20.88 -5.75
CA GLY A 337 -11.86 21.91 -4.81
C GLY A 337 -11.26 21.75 -3.42
N VAL A 338 -11.18 20.53 -2.90
CA VAL A 338 -10.55 20.24 -1.61
C VAL A 338 -9.04 20.43 -1.69
N SER A 339 -8.41 20.03 -2.80
CA SER A 339 -6.98 20.26 -3.02
C SER A 339 -6.64 21.76 -3.02
N GLN A 340 -7.47 22.58 -3.67
CA GLN A 340 -7.31 24.03 -3.67
C GLN A 340 -7.59 24.65 -2.30
N GLY A 341 -8.65 24.21 -1.61
CA GLY A 341 -9.03 24.77 -0.31
C GLY A 341 -8.10 24.38 0.84
N VAL A 342 -7.56 23.16 0.83
CA VAL A 342 -6.72 22.63 1.92
C VAL A 342 -5.23 22.89 1.66
N PHE A 343 -4.76 22.73 0.43
CA PHE A 343 -3.34 22.83 0.10
C PHE A 343 -2.98 24.08 -0.71
N GLY A 344 -3.96 24.87 -1.16
CA GLY A 344 -3.69 26.03 -2.02
C GLY A 344 -3.29 25.65 -3.46
N ILE A 345 -3.40 24.37 -3.83
CA ILE A 345 -3.03 23.89 -5.16
C ILE A 345 -4.06 24.39 -6.18
N PRO A 346 -3.66 25.11 -7.24
CA PRO A 346 -4.58 25.55 -8.28
C PRO A 346 -5.35 24.38 -8.90
N TRP A 347 -6.67 24.54 -9.09
CA TRP A 347 -7.56 23.49 -9.57
C TRP A 347 -7.10 22.82 -10.89
N TYR A 348 -6.47 23.58 -11.79
CA TYR A 348 -5.99 23.05 -13.07
C TYR A 348 -4.83 22.06 -12.88
N LEU A 349 -3.99 22.26 -11.86
CA LEU A 349 -2.95 21.30 -11.49
C LEU A 349 -3.57 20.02 -10.93
N SER A 350 -4.63 20.12 -10.14
CA SER A 350 -5.37 18.95 -9.67
C SER A 350 -5.97 18.15 -10.83
N LEU A 351 -6.50 18.81 -11.87
CA LEU A 351 -6.99 18.13 -13.07
C LEU A 351 -5.87 17.40 -13.84
N VAL A 352 -4.69 18.03 -13.96
CA VAL A 352 -3.51 17.38 -14.54
C VAL A 352 -3.09 16.16 -13.71
N ALA A 353 -3.08 16.27 -12.36
CA ALA A 353 -2.80 15.15 -11.47
C ALA A 353 -3.80 14.00 -11.64
N ILE A 354 -5.10 14.30 -11.76
CA ILE A 354 -6.16 13.31 -11.97
C ILE A 354 -5.97 12.60 -13.32
N ALA A 355 -5.70 13.35 -14.39
CA ALA A 355 -5.45 12.80 -15.71
C ALA A 355 -4.22 11.87 -15.71
N LEU A 356 -3.09 12.32 -15.16
CA LEU A 356 -1.89 11.50 -15.02
C LEU A 356 -2.16 10.26 -14.16
N SER A 357 -2.83 10.42 -13.02
CA SER A 357 -3.16 9.33 -12.11
C SER A 357 -4.01 8.26 -12.79
N SER A 358 -4.92 8.62 -13.71
CA SER A 358 -5.72 7.63 -14.45
C SER A 358 -4.85 6.70 -15.30
N VAL A 359 -3.83 7.24 -15.98
CA VAL A 359 -2.91 6.47 -16.83
C VAL A 359 -1.97 5.64 -15.97
N LEU A 360 -1.43 6.25 -14.91
CA LEU A 360 -0.52 5.61 -13.98
C LEU A 360 -1.21 4.47 -13.21
N ALA A 361 -2.50 4.61 -12.91
CA ALA A 361 -3.30 3.56 -12.28
C ALA A 361 -3.40 2.30 -13.15
N VAL A 362 -3.50 2.43 -14.48
CA VAL A 362 -3.54 1.27 -15.40
C VAL A 362 -2.27 0.44 -15.28
N VAL A 363 -1.10 1.11 -15.30
CA VAL A 363 0.21 0.45 -15.18
C VAL A 363 0.37 -0.16 -13.78
N ALA A 364 -0.02 0.57 -12.74
CA ALA A 364 0.05 0.10 -11.36
C ALA A 364 -0.80 -1.15 -11.12
N VAL A 365 -2.05 -1.15 -11.60
CA VAL A 365 -2.97 -2.30 -11.46
C VAL A 365 -2.49 -3.50 -12.27
N ARG A 366 -1.98 -3.30 -13.49
CA ARG A 366 -1.42 -4.42 -14.27
C ARG A 366 -0.21 -5.04 -13.57
N SER A 367 0.75 -4.23 -13.13
CA SER A 367 1.91 -4.72 -12.37
C SER A 367 1.49 -5.50 -11.14
N THR A 368 0.48 -5.00 -10.42
CA THR A 368 -0.11 -5.70 -9.27
C THR A 368 -0.76 -7.03 -9.69
N GLY A 369 -1.48 -7.05 -10.82
CA GLY A 369 -2.13 -8.25 -11.35
C GLY A 369 -1.16 -9.35 -11.80
N GLU A 370 0.02 -8.97 -12.30
CA GLU A 370 1.04 -9.88 -12.81
C GLU A 370 2.03 -10.35 -11.71
N THR A 371 2.45 -9.43 -10.84
CA THR A 371 3.57 -9.64 -9.91
C THR A 371 3.22 -9.51 -8.44
N ASP A 372 1.99 -9.08 -8.12
CA ASP A 372 1.53 -8.73 -6.76
C ASP A 372 2.22 -7.51 -6.15
N ILE A 373 3.05 -6.81 -6.93
CA ILE A 373 3.76 -5.61 -6.50
C ILE A 373 3.21 -4.39 -7.23
N ASN A 374 2.78 -3.41 -6.44
CA ASN A 374 2.36 -2.11 -6.95
C ASN A 374 3.56 -1.14 -6.95
N PRO A 375 4.00 -0.62 -8.12
CA PRO A 375 5.13 0.30 -8.23
C PRO A 375 4.78 1.73 -7.80
N VAL A 376 4.05 1.91 -6.69
CA VAL A 376 3.57 3.21 -6.20
C VAL A 376 4.71 4.22 -6.09
N GLY A 377 5.87 3.77 -5.59
CA GLY A 377 7.05 4.61 -5.44
C GLY A 377 7.59 5.14 -6.77
N GLY A 378 7.74 4.29 -7.78
CA GLY A 378 8.21 4.70 -9.10
C GLY A 378 7.20 5.61 -9.81
N MET A 379 5.93 5.21 -9.80
CA MET A 379 4.84 5.93 -10.47
C MET A 379 4.59 7.31 -9.85
N GLY A 380 4.66 7.43 -8.52
CA GLY A 380 4.53 8.70 -7.82
C GLY A 380 5.62 9.70 -8.21
N LYS A 381 6.86 9.23 -8.43
CA LYS A 381 7.97 10.09 -8.87
C LYS A 381 7.82 10.58 -10.31
N VAL A 382 7.22 9.77 -11.19
CA VAL A 382 6.88 10.22 -12.55
C VAL A 382 5.96 11.45 -12.48
N THR A 383 4.93 11.41 -11.62
CA THR A 383 4.06 12.57 -11.39
C THR A 383 4.85 13.75 -10.82
N GLN A 384 5.74 13.53 -9.85
CA GLN A 384 6.56 14.60 -9.27
C GLN A 384 7.47 15.27 -10.32
N LEU A 385 8.06 14.51 -11.25
CA LEU A 385 8.88 15.06 -12.34
C LEU A 385 8.05 15.95 -13.28
N VAL A 386 6.84 15.51 -13.65
CA VAL A 386 5.93 16.30 -14.47
C VAL A 386 5.57 17.61 -13.78
N PHE A 387 5.26 17.56 -12.48
CA PHE A 387 4.94 18.75 -11.68
C PHE A 387 6.14 19.67 -11.48
N GLY A 388 7.34 19.12 -11.30
CA GLY A 388 8.58 19.90 -11.24
C GLY A 388 8.84 20.70 -12.52
N GLY A 389 8.39 20.21 -13.68
CA GLY A 389 8.45 20.94 -14.95
C GLY A 389 7.31 21.95 -15.16
N ILE A 390 6.08 21.61 -14.77
CA ILE A 390 4.89 22.45 -15.02
C ILE A 390 4.76 23.60 -14.02
N ALA A 391 5.17 23.39 -12.77
CA ALA A 391 5.05 24.38 -11.69
C ALA A 391 6.37 24.51 -10.89
N PRO A 392 7.46 24.95 -11.52
CA PRO A 392 8.75 25.07 -10.85
C PRO A 392 8.68 26.09 -9.70
N GLY A 393 9.15 25.70 -8.51
CA GLY A 393 9.14 26.55 -7.32
C GLY A 393 7.80 26.61 -6.56
N ASN A 394 6.76 25.94 -7.05
CA ASN A 394 5.52 25.80 -6.31
C ASN A 394 5.63 24.63 -5.32
N ALA A 395 5.88 24.96 -4.04
CA ALA A 395 6.10 23.98 -2.97
C ALA A 395 4.83 23.62 -2.18
N THR A 396 3.68 24.20 -2.55
CA THR A 396 2.34 23.90 -2.02
C THR A 396 1.61 22.87 -2.85
#